data_AF-B1C0F3-F1
#
_entry.id   AF-B1C0F3-F1
#
_cell.length_a   1.000
_cell.length_b   1.000
_cell.length_c   1.000
_cell.angle_alpha   90.00
_cell.angle_beta   90.00
_cell.angle_gamma   90.00
#
_symmetry.space_group_name_H-M   'P 1'
#
loop_
_entity.id
_entity.type
_entity.pdbx_description
1 polymer ?
#
loop_
_entity_poly.entity_id
_entity_poly.type
_entity_poly.pdbx_seq_one_letter_code
_entity_poly.pdbx_strand_id
1 'polypeptide(L)'
;CGHSPIKNEDFANTLTKWKREIVNSFIRADGKRISNGIIENRNKSIKLLKHSSNGYLNWHRFKNRVMYCLNDDATYHMYPIKNTDIK
;
A
#
# COMPACT_ATOMS: atom_id res chain seq x y z
N CYS A 1 21.61 14.96 -19.70
CA CYS A 1 20.17 14.78 -19.43
C CYS A 1 19.66 13.63 -20.30
N GLY A 2 19.95 12.39 -19.93
CA GLY A 2 19.71 11.22 -20.76
C GLY A 2 18.54 10.40 -20.22
N HIS A 3 17.37 10.53 -20.83
CA HIS A 3 16.40 9.46 -20.77
C HIS A 3 16.67 8.53 -21.94
N SER A 4 17.17 7.33 -21.65
CA SER A 4 17.15 6.22 -22.59
C SER A 4 15.68 5.94 -22.97
N PRO A 5 15.36 5.81 -24.26
CA PRO A 5 13.99 5.52 -24.68
C PRO A 5 13.59 4.17 -24.08
N ILE A 6 12.43 4.14 -23.41
CA ILE A 6 11.82 2.89 -22.96
C ILE A 6 11.65 2.04 -24.21
N LYS A 7 12.33 0.90 -24.27
CA LYS A 7 12.19 -0.01 -25.40
C LYS A 7 10.77 -0.54 -25.35
N ASN A 8 10.05 -0.51 -26.47
CA ASN A 8 8.66 -0.99 -26.55
C ASN A 8 8.51 -2.45 -26.04
N GLU A 9 9.57 -3.24 -26.15
CA GLU A 9 9.70 -4.58 -25.57
C GLU A 9 9.55 -4.61 -24.04
N ASP A 10 10.18 -3.69 -23.30
CA ASP A 10 10.12 -3.66 -21.84
C ASP A 10 8.70 -3.34 -21.35
N PHE A 11 8.01 -2.47 -22.09
CA PHE A 11 6.62 -2.14 -21.82
C PHE A 11 5.70 -3.34 -22.10
N ALA A 12 5.85 -3.99 -23.25
CA ALA A 12 5.08 -5.19 -23.61
C ALA A 12 5.30 -6.35 -22.62
N ASN A 13 6.54 -6.55 -22.18
CA ASN A 13 6.90 -7.54 -21.16
C ASN A 13 6.23 -7.23 -19.82
N THR A 14 6.17 -5.96 -19.44
CA THR A 14 5.46 -5.52 -18.22
C THR A 14 3.97 -5.82 -18.31
N LEU A 15 3.31 -5.49 -19.43
CA LEU A 15 1.89 -5.78 -19.62
C LEU A 15 1.60 -7.28 -19.59
N THR A 16 2.44 -8.08 -20.23
CA THR A 16 2.30 -9.55 -20.24
C THR A 16 2.46 -10.13 -18.85
N LYS A 17 3.49 -9.68 -18.11
CA LYS A 17 3.77 -10.12 -16.74
C LYS A 17 2.63 -9.83 -15.76
N TRP A 18 2.01 -8.65 -15.89
CA TRP A 18 0.95 -8.17 -14.98
C TRP A 18 -0.46 -8.37 -15.53
N LYS A 19 -0.63 -9.14 -16.62
CA LYS A 19 -1.93 -9.33 -17.30
C LYS A 19 -3.04 -9.74 -16.34
N ARG A 20 -2.76 -10.68 -15.44
CA ARG A 20 -3.73 -11.20 -14.49
C ARG A 20 -4.19 -10.12 -13.51
N GLU A 21 -3.25 -9.37 -12.95
CA GLU A 21 -3.50 -8.30 -12.00
C GLU A 21 -4.24 -7.13 -12.66
N ILE A 22 -3.89 -6.80 -13.90
CA ILE A 22 -4.58 -5.80 -14.72
C ILE A 22 -6.04 -6.22 -14.94
N VAL A 23 -6.28 -7.46 -15.37
CA VAL A 23 -7.65 -8.00 -15.55
C VAL A 23 -8.43 -7.94 -14.24
N ASN A 24 -7.81 -8.36 -13.13
CA ASN A 24 -8.44 -8.33 -11.81
C ASN A 24 -8.77 -6.91 -11.33
N SER A 25 -8.02 -5.90 -11.75
CA SER A 25 -8.29 -4.50 -11.38
C SER A 25 -9.62 -3.96 -11.93
N PHE A 26 -10.19 -4.61 -12.96
CA PHE A 26 -11.51 -4.27 -13.49
C PHE A 26 -12.66 -4.92 -12.70
N ILE A 27 -12.37 -5.90 -11.84
CA ILE A 27 -13.36 -6.54 -10.98
C ILE A 27 -13.79 -5.53 -9.90
N ARG A 28 -15.10 -5.39 -9.70
CA ARG A 28 -15.65 -4.55 -8.65
C ARG A 28 -15.76 -5.38 -7.36
N ALA A 29 -15.22 -4.86 -6.26
CA ALA A 29 -15.44 -5.39 -4.92
C ALA A 29 -16.58 -4.57 -4.28
N ASP A 30 -17.59 -5.22 -3.72
CA ASP A 30 -18.72 -4.57 -3.04
C ASP A 30 -19.39 -3.47 -3.87
N GLY A 31 -19.55 -3.71 -5.17
CA GLY A 31 -20.15 -2.77 -6.12
C GLY A 31 -19.28 -1.57 -6.51
N LYS A 32 -18.09 -1.42 -5.90
CA LYS A 32 -17.14 -0.33 -6.18
C LYS A 32 -15.90 -0.87 -6.91
N ARG A 33 -15.46 -0.12 -7.93
CA ARG A 33 -14.14 -0.38 -8.52
C ARG A 33 -13.08 0.19 -7.58
N ILE A 34 -12.05 -0.58 -7.26
CA ILE A 34 -10.86 -0.06 -6.59
C ILE A 34 -10.18 0.89 -7.58
N SER A 35 -10.40 2.19 -7.40
CA SER A 35 -9.80 3.20 -8.28
C SER A 35 -8.37 3.48 -7.84
N ASN A 36 -7.52 3.82 -8.81
CA ASN A 36 -6.16 4.29 -8.51
C ASN A 36 -6.18 5.49 -7.56
N GLY A 37 -7.20 6.36 -7.64
CA GLY A 37 -7.33 7.52 -6.75
C GLY A 37 -7.44 7.16 -5.27
N ILE A 38 -8.16 6.08 -4.93
CA ILE A 38 -8.25 5.60 -3.53
C ILE A 38 -6.86 5.15 -3.05
N ILE A 39 -6.14 4.41 -3.88
CA ILE A 39 -4.79 3.90 -3.57
C ILE A 39 -3.77 5.04 -3.48
N GLU A 40 -3.84 6.01 -4.38
CA GLU A 40 -2.98 7.21 -4.38
C GLU A 40 -3.18 8.04 -3.12
N ASN A 41 -4.42 8.22 -2.67
CA ASN A 41 -4.72 8.89 -1.41
C ASN A 41 -4.09 8.15 -0.22
N ARG A 42 -4.20 6.82 -0.17
CA ARG A 42 -3.55 6.01 0.87
C ARG A 42 -2.02 6.15 0.83
N ASN A 43 -1.42 6.11 -0.35
CA ASN A 43 0.03 6.32 -0.52
C ASN A 43 0.48 7.72 -0.07
N LYS A 44 -0.34 8.75 -0.28
CA LYS A 44 -0.09 10.11 0.21
C LYS A 44 -0.06 10.14 1.75
N SER A 45 -1.02 9.51 2.41
CA SER A 45 -1.04 9.41 3.88
C SER A 45 0.18 8.67 4.44
N ILE A 46 0.61 7.57 3.81
CA ILE A 46 1.82 6.84 4.21
C ILE A 46 3.07 7.72 4.08
N LYS A 47 3.20 8.47 2.97
CA LYS A 47 4.31 9.42 2.79
C LYS A 47 4.32 10.50 3.86
N LEU A 48 3.15 11.03 4.23
CA LEU A 48 3.02 12.01 5.30
C LEU A 48 3.45 11.44 6.66
N LEU A 49 3.01 10.22 7.01
CA LEU A 49 3.42 9.53 8.24
C LEU A 49 4.94 9.29 8.29
N LYS A 50 5.55 8.96 7.15
CA LYS A 50 7.01 8.83 7.00
C LYS A 50 7.72 10.16 7.26
N HIS A 51 7.25 11.23 6.62
CA HIS A 51 7.87 12.54 6.70
C HIS A 51 7.73 13.15 8.09
N SER A 52 6.53 13.09 8.68
CA SER A 52 6.24 13.64 10.02
C SER A 52 7.07 13.02 11.14
N SER A 53 7.61 11.81 10.95
CA SER A 53 8.47 11.15 11.94
C SER A 53 9.96 11.37 11.70
N ASN A 54 10.35 12.21 10.74
CA ASN A 54 11.73 12.40 10.30
C ASN A 54 12.40 11.09 9.86
N GLY A 55 11.61 10.19 9.25
CA GLY A 55 12.03 8.84 8.91
C GLY A 55 11.76 7.80 10.02
N TYR A 56 12.04 6.54 9.72
CA TYR A 56 11.89 5.44 10.67
C TYR A 56 13.11 4.55 10.61
N LEU A 57 13.72 4.29 11.76
CA LEU A 57 14.81 3.32 11.91
C LEU A 57 14.28 1.89 12.08
N ASN A 58 13.06 1.74 12.62
CA ASN A 58 12.45 0.45 12.88
C ASN A 58 11.23 0.23 11.98
N TRP A 59 11.35 -0.70 11.04
CA TRP A 59 10.30 -1.07 10.10
C TRP A 59 9.03 -1.61 10.77
N HIS A 60 9.17 -2.45 11.81
CA HIS A 60 8.03 -3.02 12.51
C HIS A 60 7.18 -1.94 13.18
N ARG A 61 7.82 -0.95 13.80
CA ARG A 61 7.11 0.19 14.41
C ARG A 61 6.42 1.05 13.36
N PHE A 62 7.07 1.29 12.23
CA PHE A 62 6.45 2.02 11.12
C PHE A 62 5.22 1.30 10.57
N LYS A 63 5.35 0.00 10.27
CA LYS A 63 4.26 -0.84 9.79
C LYS A 63 3.07 -0.80 10.75
N ASN A 64 3.29 -0.98 12.04
CA ASN A 64 2.22 -0.97 13.05
C ASN A 64 1.51 0.39 13.10
N ARG A 65 2.26 1.50 13.03
CA ARG A 65 1.67 2.84 12.99
C ARG A 65 0.87 3.08 11.71
N VAL A 66 1.37 2.65 10.55
CA VAL A 66 0.64 2.76 9.28
C VAL A 66 -0.68 1.98 9.36
N MET A 67 -0.64 0.74 9.85
CA MET A 67 -1.86 -0.07 10.00
C MET A 67 -2.84 0.57 10.99
N TYR A 68 -2.36 1.17 12.07
CA TYR A 68 -3.21 1.87 13.03
C TYR A 68 -3.83 3.15 12.44
N CYS A 69 -3.05 3.97 11.74
CA CYS A 69 -3.52 5.26 11.24
C CYS A 69 -4.39 5.17 9.97
N LEU A 70 -4.34 4.07 9.22
CA LEU A 70 -5.11 3.92 7.98
C LEU A 70 -6.44 3.19 8.16
N ASN A 71 -6.58 2.41 9.23
CA ASN A 71 -7.75 1.61 9.51
C ASN A 71 -8.55 2.28 10.62
N ASP A 72 -9.75 2.75 10.31
CA ASP A 72 -10.58 3.49 11.26
C ASP A 72 -11.10 2.59 12.40
N ASP A 73 -11.11 1.28 12.18
CA ASP A 73 -11.46 0.22 13.13
C ASP A 73 -10.27 -0.27 13.97
N ALA A 74 -9.05 0.19 13.68
CA ALA A 74 -7.88 -0.25 14.42
C ALA A 74 -7.89 0.31 15.86
N THR A 75 -7.80 -0.60 16.83
CA THR A 75 -7.65 -0.26 18.24
C THR A 75 -6.21 -0.49 18.70
N TYR A 76 -5.73 0.27 19.68
CA TYR A 76 -4.42 0.04 20.29
C TYR A 76 -4.57 -0.62 21.65
N HIS A 77 -3.60 -1.45 22.01
CA HIS A 77 -3.49 -2.04 23.34
C HIS A 77 -2.26 -1.47 24.04
N MET A 78 -2.42 -1.10 25.31
CA MET A 78 -1.31 -0.58 26.13
C MET A 78 -0.25 -1.64 26.41
N TYR A 79 -0.67 -2.92 26.46
CA TYR A 79 0.21 -4.07 26.68
C TYR A 79 0.33 -4.91 25.41
N PRO A 80 1.45 -5.66 25.25
CA PRO A 80 1.61 -6.57 24.12
C PRO A 80 0.48 -7.59 24.10
N ILE A 81 -0.22 -7.70 22.98
CA ILE A 81 -1.24 -8.73 22.76
C ILE A 81 -0.51 -10.08 22.79
N LYS A 82 -0.90 -10.96 23.70
CA LYS A 82 -0.37 -12.33 23.70
C LYS A 82 -1.11 -13.10 22.62
N ASN A 83 -0.45 -14.05 21.96
CA ASN A 83 -1.08 -14.86 20.91
C ASN A 83 -2.34 -15.62 21.38
N THR A 84 -2.58 -15.71 22.69
CA THR A 84 -3.78 -16.27 23.31
C THR A 84 -5.03 -15.39 23.19
N ASP A 85 -4.87 -14.10 22.86
CA ASP A 85 -5.95 -13.10 22.87
C ASP A 85 -6.51 -12.83 21.45
N ILE A 86 -5.88 -13.41 20.43
CA ILE A 86 -6.33 -13.35 19.04
C ILE A 86 -7.30 -14.51 18.84
N LYS A 87 -8.60 -14.22 18.87
CA LYS A 87 -9.67 -15.20 18.56
C LYS A 87 -9.76 -15.50 17.07
#